data_AF-A0A449B6X0-F1
#
_entry.id   AF-A0A449B6X0-F1
#
_cell.length_a   1.000
_cell.length_b   1.000
_cell.length_c   1.000
_cell.angle_alpha   90.00
_cell.angle_beta   90.00
_cell.angle_gamma   90.00
#
_symmetry.space_group_name_H-M   'P 1'
#
loop_
_entity.id
_entity.type
_entity.pdbx_description
1 polymer ?
#
loop_
_entity_poly.entity_id
_entity_poly.type
_entity_poly.pdbx_seq_one_letter_code
_entity_poly.pdbx_strand_id
1 'polypeptide(L)'
;MIETNNKQQIIKVFNRINEIAKENNFVYTLSKETYTLLKKNQYKIDQLSIVMYLEDFINLYSSNPKIITFENSKLFDNPLPKIVVENTEVPIHLIVHTCIKNLQSKNLNSLIKRIKHNTSSIVIDKILTNLNCKSVNCLVLLSYNHKELFQIKQIQNCNLNYYHVFNIESLQIPIHSIFK
;
A
#
# COMPACT_ATOMS: atom_id res chain seq x y z
N MET A 1 21.71 -3.04 20.23
CA MET A 1 21.30 -4.42 19.91
C MET A 1 19.91 -4.49 19.28
N ILE A 2 18.87 -3.83 19.83
CA ILE A 2 17.50 -3.86 19.26
C ILE A 2 17.42 -3.25 17.84
N GLU A 3 18.04 -2.09 17.61
CA GLU A 3 18.02 -1.44 16.28
C GLU A 3 18.73 -2.26 15.19
N THR A 4 19.83 -2.94 15.54
CA THR A 4 20.56 -3.83 14.63
C THR A 4 19.69 -5.02 14.20
N ASN A 5 18.89 -5.55 15.13
CA ASN A 5 17.95 -6.65 14.85
C ASN A 5 16.81 -6.18 13.95
N ASN A 6 16.19 -5.04 14.25
CA ASN A 6 15.11 -4.48 13.43
C ASN A 6 15.58 -4.17 12.00
N LYS A 7 16.78 -3.61 11.84
CA LYS A 7 17.36 -3.33 10.52
C LYS A 7 17.49 -4.61 9.69
N GLN A 8 18.05 -5.67 10.27
CA GLN A 8 18.18 -6.96 9.58
C GLN A 8 16.82 -7.57 9.23
N GLN A 9 15.83 -7.46 10.12
CA GLN A 9 14.48 -7.94 9.86
C GLN A 9 13.82 -7.17 8.71
N ILE A 10 13.93 -5.85 8.67
CA ILE A 10 13.43 -5.01 7.57
C ILE A 10 14.09 -5.41 6.24
N ILE A 11 15.40 -5.67 6.26
CA ILE A 11 16.12 -6.13 5.07
C ILE A 11 15.56 -7.47 4.57
N LYS A 12 15.36 -8.43 5.47
CA LYS A 12 14.76 -9.73 5.14
C LYS A 12 13.35 -9.57 4.56
N VAL A 13 12.50 -8.76 5.19
CA VAL A 13 11.13 -8.50 4.73
C VAL A 13 11.13 -7.94 3.31
N PHE A 14 11.91 -6.90 3.02
CA PHE A 14 11.91 -6.31 1.68
C PHE A 14 12.60 -7.18 0.62
N ASN A 15 13.63 -7.97 0.98
CA ASN A 15 14.17 -8.97 0.07
C ASN A 15 13.10 -9.99 -0.32
N ARG A 16 12.32 -10.47 0.65
CA ARG A 16 11.24 -11.41 0.35
C ARG A 16 10.09 -10.77 -0.43
N ILE A 17 9.76 -9.50 -0.19
CA ILE A 17 8.80 -8.76 -1.04
C ILE A 17 9.34 -8.63 -2.47
N ASN A 18 10.63 -8.32 -2.67
CA ASN A 18 11.25 -8.27 -4.00
C ASN A 18 11.16 -9.62 -4.73
N GLU A 19 11.39 -10.73 -4.02
CA GLU A 19 11.24 -12.07 -4.58
C GLU A 19 9.79 -12.34 -4.99
N ILE A 20 8.82 -12.06 -4.12
CA ILE A 20 7.39 -12.21 -4.41
C ILE A 20 6.98 -11.35 -5.63
N ALA A 21 7.47 -10.11 -5.70
CA ALA A 21 7.24 -9.21 -6.84
C ALA A 21 7.77 -9.79 -8.15
N LYS A 22 8.96 -10.39 -8.12
CA LYS A 22 9.56 -11.06 -9.28
C LYS A 22 8.81 -12.33 -9.66
N GLU A 23 8.47 -13.17 -8.69
CA GLU A 23 7.73 -14.43 -8.88
C GLU A 23 6.33 -14.19 -9.50
N ASN A 24 5.69 -13.07 -9.13
CA ASN A 24 4.32 -12.74 -9.54
C ASN A 24 4.25 -11.63 -10.60
N ASN A 25 5.40 -11.17 -11.11
CA ASN A 25 5.52 -10.15 -12.15
C ASN A 25 4.71 -8.86 -11.88
N PHE A 26 4.88 -8.28 -10.68
CA PHE A 26 4.33 -6.97 -10.35
C PHE A 26 5.42 -5.99 -9.90
N VAL A 27 5.10 -4.70 -9.93
CA VAL A 27 5.97 -3.64 -9.40
C VAL A 27 5.31 -2.96 -8.21
N TYR A 28 6.10 -2.69 -7.19
CA TYR A 28 5.69 -1.92 -6.04
C TYR A 28 6.66 -0.76 -5.81
N THR A 29 6.32 0.16 -4.92
CA THR A 29 7.22 1.19 -4.41
C THR A 29 7.06 1.30 -2.89
N LEU A 30 8.06 1.80 -2.18
CA LEU A 30 7.85 2.19 -0.78
C LEU A 30 6.78 3.29 -0.69
N SER A 31 6.03 3.26 0.41
CA SER A 31 5.25 4.42 0.83
C SER A 31 6.17 5.58 1.21
N LYS A 32 5.60 6.79 1.24
CA LYS A 32 6.35 7.99 1.61
C LYS A 32 6.85 7.92 3.04
N GLU A 33 6.02 7.41 3.94
CA GLU A 33 6.31 7.22 5.35
C GLU A 33 7.50 6.27 5.53
N THR A 34 7.43 5.09 4.91
CA THR A 34 8.49 4.09 4.99
C THR A 34 9.78 4.60 4.38
N TYR A 35 9.72 5.24 3.20
CA TYR A 35 10.90 5.85 2.60
C TYR A 35 11.53 6.91 3.53
N THR A 36 10.71 7.78 4.13
CA THR A 36 11.19 8.83 5.03
C THR A 36 11.86 8.24 6.28
N LEU A 37 11.31 7.17 6.85
CA LEU A 37 11.89 6.48 8.01
C LEU A 37 13.26 5.88 7.65
N LEU A 38 13.32 5.10 6.57
CA LEU A 38 14.56 4.44 6.16
C LEU A 38 15.64 5.43 5.75
N LYS A 39 15.28 6.52 5.06
CA LYS A 39 16.20 7.62 4.72
C LYS A 39 16.81 8.29 5.95
N LYS A 40 16.08 8.32 7.06
CA LYS A 40 16.55 8.85 8.36
C LYS A 40 17.30 7.79 9.20
N ASN A 41 17.62 6.61 8.63
CA ASN A 41 18.17 5.47 9.34
C ASN A 41 17.31 5.00 10.53
N GLN A 42 15.99 5.12 10.41
CA GLN A 42 15.04 4.66 11.41
C GLN A 42 14.42 3.33 10.96
N TYR A 43 14.68 2.28 11.73
CA TYR A 43 14.30 0.90 11.40
C TYR A 43 13.14 0.45 12.30
N LYS A 44 11.93 0.87 11.94
CA LYS A 44 10.67 0.55 12.64
C LYS A 44 9.82 -0.41 11.83
N ILE A 45 9.80 -1.68 12.25
CA ILE A 45 9.15 -2.77 11.51
C ILE A 45 7.64 -2.59 11.42
N ASP A 46 7.03 -2.01 12.45
CA ASP A 46 5.61 -1.73 12.60
C ASP A 46 5.13 -0.54 11.75
N GLN A 47 6.05 0.17 11.09
CA GLN A 47 5.76 1.36 10.27
C GLN A 47 6.17 1.18 8.80
N LEU A 48 6.37 -0.06 8.38
CA LEU A 48 6.59 -0.41 6.98
C LEU A 48 5.26 -0.40 6.23
N SER A 49 5.26 0.11 5.01
CA SER A 49 4.19 -0.06 4.04
C SER A 49 4.72 0.12 2.62
N ILE A 50 3.99 -0.48 1.68
CA ILE A 50 4.28 -0.41 0.25
C ILE A 50 3.10 0.19 -0.49
N VAL A 51 3.33 0.58 -1.74
CA VAL A 51 2.30 1.03 -2.68
C VAL A 51 2.39 0.15 -3.93
N MET A 52 1.24 -0.32 -4.42
CA MET A 52 1.15 -1.07 -5.68
C MET A 52 -0.15 -0.73 -6.43
N TYR A 53 -0.25 -1.12 -7.70
CA TYR A 53 -1.49 -1.00 -8.45
C TYR A 53 -2.55 -1.99 -7.94
N LEU A 54 -3.82 -1.59 -8.01
CA LEU A 54 -4.95 -2.45 -7.67
C LEU A 54 -4.99 -3.70 -8.54
N GLU A 55 -4.70 -3.57 -9.83
CA GLU A 55 -4.67 -4.68 -10.78
C GLU A 55 -3.62 -5.72 -10.39
N ASP A 56 -2.41 -5.27 -10.05
CA ASP A 56 -1.32 -6.12 -9.56
C ASP A 56 -1.70 -6.79 -8.23
N PHE A 57 -2.37 -6.07 -7.34
CA PHE A 57 -2.87 -6.61 -6.08
C PHE A 57 -3.90 -7.72 -6.32
N ILE A 58 -4.86 -7.52 -7.22
CA ILE A 58 -5.88 -8.52 -7.55
C ILE A 58 -5.24 -9.78 -8.11
N ASN A 59 -4.25 -9.63 -8.99
CA ASN A 59 -3.49 -10.75 -9.56
C ASN A 59 -2.71 -11.51 -8.49
N LEU A 60 -2.03 -10.78 -7.59
CA LEU A 60 -1.29 -11.35 -6.47
C LEU A 60 -2.23 -12.11 -5.52
N TYR A 61 -3.35 -11.51 -5.15
CA TYR A 61 -4.33 -12.13 -4.24
C TYR A 61 -4.94 -13.40 -4.85
N SER A 62 -5.25 -13.37 -6.15
CA SER A 62 -5.82 -14.50 -6.87
C SER A 62 -4.83 -15.66 -6.97
N SER A 63 -3.54 -15.36 -7.16
CA SER A 63 -2.47 -16.37 -7.30
C SER A 63 -1.98 -16.90 -5.94
N ASN A 64 -1.93 -16.04 -4.93
CA ASN A 64 -1.35 -16.32 -3.62
C ASN A 64 -2.22 -15.74 -2.49
N PRO A 65 -3.44 -16.25 -2.25
CA PRO A 65 -4.34 -15.66 -1.26
C PRO A 65 -3.80 -15.75 0.18
N LYS A 66 -2.94 -16.74 0.47
CA LYS A 66 -2.40 -16.98 1.82
C LYS A 66 -1.41 -15.91 2.31
N ILE A 67 -0.80 -15.16 1.39
CA ILE A 67 0.15 -14.10 1.75
C ILE A 67 -0.53 -12.73 1.91
N ILE A 68 -1.85 -12.66 1.76
CA ILE A 68 -2.62 -11.42 1.89
C ILE A 68 -3.60 -11.54 3.06
N THR A 69 -3.63 -10.53 3.91
CA THR A 69 -4.63 -10.39 4.99
C THR A 69 -5.34 -9.05 4.88
N PHE A 70 -6.62 -8.98 5.26
CA PHE A 70 -7.46 -7.78 5.12
C PHE A 70 -7.79 -7.09 6.44
N GLU A 71 -7.76 -7.80 7.57
CA GLU A 71 -8.10 -7.23 8.88
C GLU A 71 -7.62 -8.15 10.01
N ASN A 72 -7.35 -7.53 11.15
CA ASN A 72 -7.28 -8.16 12.46
C ASN A 72 -8.40 -7.55 13.34
N SER A 73 -8.80 -8.23 14.41
CA SER A 73 -10.09 -8.02 15.09
C SER A 73 -10.24 -6.74 15.94
N LYS A 74 -9.38 -5.73 15.80
CA LYS A 74 -9.37 -4.55 16.68
C LYS A 74 -10.00 -3.32 16.03
N LEU A 75 -10.81 -2.59 16.80
CA LEU A 75 -11.33 -1.27 16.43
C LEU A 75 -10.18 -0.33 16.07
N PHE A 76 -10.28 0.38 14.94
CA PHE A 76 -9.27 1.30 14.37
C PHE A 76 -8.08 0.67 13.62
N ASP A 77 -8.19 -0.59 13.22
CA ASP A 77 -7.18 -1.21 12.35
C ASP A 77 -7.21 -0.64 10.92
N ASN A 78 -6.04 -0.69 10.27
CA ASN A 78 -5.87 -0.33 8.87
C ASN A 78 -6.80 -1.21 8.00
N PRO A 79 -7.77 -0.63 7.27
CA PRO A 79 -8.72 -1.40 6.48
C PRO A 79 -8.15 -1.83 5.13
N LEU A 80 -6.95 -1.38 4.77
CA LEU A 80 -6.28 -1.78 3.54
C LEU A 80 -5.63 -3.15 3.71
N PRO A 81 -5.49 -3.91 2.60
CA PRO A 81 -4.83 -5.21 2.64
C PRO A 81 -3.37 -5.09 3.09
N LYS A 82 -2.85 -6.19 3.62
CA LYS A 82 -1.47 -6.34 4.05
C LYS A 82 -0.88 -7.56 3.37
N ILE A 83 0.40 -7.48 3.02
CA ILE A 83 1.17 -8.65 2.63
C ILE A 83 1.85 -9.24 3.87
N VAL A 84 1.73 -10.54 4.09
CA VAL A 84 2.33 -11.27 5.20
C VAL A 84 3.63 -11.89 4.74
N VAL A 85 4.73 -11.42 5.31
CA VAL A 85 6.10 -11.80 4.92
C VAL A 85 6.96 -11.93 6.18
N GLU A 86 7.64 -13.05 6.38
CA GLU A 86 8.51 -13.27 7.55
C GLU A 86 7.82 -12.96 8.90
N ASN A 87 6.59 -13.46 9.08
CA ASN A 87 5.71 -13.17 10.24
C ASN A 87 5.45 -11.67 10.49
N THR A 88 5.65 -10.84 9.47
CA THR A 88 5.45 -9.40 9.50
C THR A 88 4.32 -9.05 8.54
N GLU A 89 3.32 -8.31 9.01
CA GLU A 89 2.31 -7.75 8.12
C GLU A 89 2.77 -6.40 7.61
N VAL A 90 2.87 -6.26 6.29
CA VAL A 90 3.24 -5.00 5.62
C VAL A 90 2.02 -4.44 4.90
N PRO A 91 1.41 -3.36 5.40
CA PRO A 91 0.33 -2.66 4.72
C PRO A 91 0.61 -2.31 3.25
N ILE A 92 -0.43 -2.46 2.44
CA ILE A 92 -0.44 -2.16 1.02
C ILE A 92 -1.35 -0.97 0.76
N HIS A 93 -0.78 0.14 0.33
CA HIS A 93 -1.52 1.24 -0.29
C HIS A 93 -1.79 0.92 -1.76
N LEU A 94 -2.97 1.32 -2.24
CA LEU A 94 -3.44 0.92 -3.57
C LEU A 94 -3.52 2.13 -4.49
N ILE A 95 -2.93 2.02 -5.67
CA ILE A 95 -3.17 2.95 -6.77
C ILE A 95 -4.32 2.37 -7.61
N VAL A 96 -5.36 3.18 -7.81
CA VAL A 96 -6.58 2.77 -8.52
C VAL A 96 -6.77 3.65 -9.75
N HIS A 97 -6.93 3.01 -10.91
CA HIS A 97 -7.41 3.64 -12.13
C HIS A 97 -8.90 3.93 -12.01
N THR A 98 -9.27 5.21 -12.15
CA THR A 98 -10.66 5.65 -11.99
C THR A 98 -10.98 6.85 -12.88
N CYS A 99 -12.12 7.47 -12.68
CA CYS A 99 -12.52 8.68 -13.36
C CYS A 99 -12.93 9.78 -12.38
N ILE A 100 -12.66 11.04 -12.75
CA ILE A 100 -12.89 12.23 -11.92
C ILE A 100 -14.33 12.29 -11.40
N LYS A 101 -15.30 11.88 -12.22
CA LYS A 101 -16.71 11.80 -11.87
C LYS A 101 -16.96 10.92 -10.63
N ASN A 102 -16.29 9.76 -10.56
CA ASN A 102 -16.47 8.82 -9.45
C ASN A 102 -15.81 9.36 -8.17
N LEU A 103 -14.66 10.01 -8.31
CA LEU A 103 -13.96 10.68 -7.21
C LEU A 103 -14.80 11.80 -6.58
N GLN A 104 -15.55 12.54 -7.39
CA GLN A 104 -16.44 13.62 -6.95
C GLN A 104 -17.82 13.13 -6.49
N SER A 105 -18.08 11.81 -6.50
CA SER A 105 -19.40 11.29 -6.18
C SER A 105 -19.77 11.50 -4.70
N LYS A 106 -21.01 11.92 -4.44
CA LYS A 106 -21.55 12.04 -3.07
C LYS A 106 -21.50 10.70 -2.33
N ASN A 107 -21.69 9.59 -3.05
CA ASN A 107 -21.66 8.25 -2.48
C ASN A 107 -20.27 7.92 -1.92
N LEU A 108 -19.21 8.11 -2.72
CA LEU A 108 -17.83 7.88 -2.26
C LEU A 108 -17.50 8.74 -1.03
N ASN A 109 -17.86 10.03 -1.05
CA ASN A 109 -17.65 10.92 0.10
C ASN A 109 -18.35 10.42 1.38
N SER A 110 -19.53 9.82 1.25
CA SER A 110 -20.25 9.23 2.38
C SER A 110 -19.56 7.97 2.91
N LEU A 111 -19.02 7.12 2.02
CA LEU A 111 -18.29 5.91 2.39
C LEU A 111 -16.98 6.24 3.10
N ILE A 112 -16.21 7.21 2.61
CA ILE A 112 -14.99 7.69 3.26
C ILE A 112 -15.28 8.19 4.68
N LYS A 113 -16.37 8.95 4.87
CA LYS A 113 -16.79 9.40 6.20
C LYS A 113 -17.12 8.23 7.14
N ARG A 114 -17.73 7.16 6.64
CA ARG A 114 -18.06 5.97 7.44
C ARG A 114 -16.81 5.24 7.94
N ILE A 115 -15.76 5.13 7.10
CA ILE A 115 -14.49 4.50 7.52
C ILE A 115 -13.87 5.22 8.73
N LYS A 116 -14.01 6.54 8.83
CA LYS A 116 -13.49 7.29 9.97
C LYS A 116 -14.15 6.91 11.31
N HIS A 117 -15.33 6.30 11.27
CA HIS A 117 -16.12 5.94 12.46
C HIS A 117 -16.24 4.43 12.67
N ASN A 118 -16.04 3.62 11.63
CA ASN A 118 -16.07 2.17 11.70
C ASN A 118 -15.27 1.59 10.50
N THR A 119 -14.17 0.92 10.80
CA THR A 119 -13.38 0.19 9.79
C THR A 119 -13.96 -1.21 9.61
N SER A 120 -14.49 -1.45 8.42
CA SER A 120 -14.90 -2.78 7.97
C SER A 120 -14.42 -2.96 6.54
N SER A 121 -13.79 -4.08 6.27
CA SER A 121 -13.46 -4.60 4.92
C SER A 121 -14.59 -4.41 3.90
N ILE A 122 -15.85 -4.61 4.30
CA ILE A 122 -17.03 -4.39 3.43
C ILE A 122 -17.12 -2.95 2.89
N VAL A 123 -16.65 -1.97 3.65
CA VAL A 123 -16.66 -0.56 3.22
C VAL A 123 -15.58 -0.31 2.17
N ILE A 124 -14.44 -0.99 2.26
CA ILE A 124 -13.37 -0.91 1.26
C ILE A 124 -13.83 -1.48 -0.07
N ASP A 125 -14.49 -2.64 -0.08
CA ASP A 125 -15.07 -3.22 -1.30
C ASP A 125 -16.05 -2.26 -1.98
N LYS A 126 -16.88 -1.58 -1.18
CA LYS A 126 -17.80 -0.54 -1.68
C LYS A 126 -17.07 0.66 -2.25
N ILE A 127 -15.96 1.09 -1.65
CA ILE A 127 -15.12 2.16 -2.17
C ILE A 127 -14.50 1.75 -3.51
N LEU A 128 -13.87 0.58 -3.57
CA LEU A 128 -13.26 0.05 -4.79
C LEU A 128 -14.29 -0.07 -5.92
N THR A 129 -15.49 -0.57 -5.60
CA THR A 129 -16.61 -0.63 -6.54
C THR A 129 -17.03 0.75 -7.04
N ASN A 130 -17.06 1.77 -6.17
CA ASN A 130 -17.36 3.14 -6.58
C ASN A 130 -16.25 3.77 -7.43
N LEU A 131 -15.01 3.36 -7.24
CA LEU A 131 -13.88 3.85 -8.04
C LEU A 131 -13.79 3.15 -9.40
N ASN A 132 -14.37 1.97 -9.56
CA ASN A 132 -14.39 1.30 -10.85
C ASN A 132 -15.13 2.13 -11.91
N CYS A 133 -14.48 2.40 -13.04
CA CYS A 133 -15.02 3.23 -14.12
C CYS A 133 -14.47 2.75 -15.46
N LYS A 134 -15.34 2.61 -16.48
CA LYS A 134 -14.93 2.19 -17.83
C LYS A 134 -14.06 3.25 -18.53
N SER A 135 -14.36 4.52 -18.31
CA SER A 135 -13.67 5.65 -18.93
C SER A 135 -12.64 6.25 -17.96
N VAL A 136 -11.54 5.52 -17.75
CA VAL A 136 -10.45 5.93 -16.84
C VAL A 136 -9.82 7.24 -17.33
N ASN A 137 -9.75 8.24 -16.45
CA ASN A 137 -9.07 9.51 -16.73
C ASN A 137 -8.34 10.11 -15.52
N CYS A 138 -8.25 9.38 -14.41
CA CYS A 138 -7.41 9.77 -13.29
C CYS A 138 -6.92 8.55 -12.50
N LEU A 139 -5.85 8.77 -11.74
CA LEU A 139 -5.31 7.84 -10.76
C LEU A 139 -5.59 8.36 -9.36
N VAL A 140 -5.91 7.47 -8.44
CA VAL A 140 -6.06 7.80 -7.02
C VAL A 140 -5.25 6.83 -6.16
N LEU A 141 -4.64 7.35 -5.11
CA LEU A 141 -4.01 6.59 -4.05
C LEU A 141 -5.01 6.38 -2.92
N LEU A 142 -5.25 5.12 -2.56
CA LEU A 142 -5.89 4.71 -1.32
C LEU A 142 -4.80 4.42 -0.30
N SER A 143 -4.72 5.28 0.72
CA SER A 143 -3.70 5.17 1.76
C SER A 143 -4.31 5.20 3.15
N TYR A 144 -3.62 4.59 4.09
CA TYR A 144 -3.97 4.62 5.50
C TYR A 144 -2.69 4.90 6.29
N ASN A 145 -2.71 5.93 7.12
CA ASN A 145 -1.61 6.23 8.03
C ASN A 145 -2.17 6.23 9.45
N HIS A 146 -1.43 5.70 10.42
CA HIS A 146 -1.85 5.68 11.83
C HIS A 146 -2.17 7.08 12.39
N LYS A 147 -1.61 8.15 11.79
CA LYS A 147 -1.94 9.54 12.14
C LYS A 147 -3.09 10.11 11.32
N GLU A 148 -3.21 9.68 10.08
CA GLU A 148 -4.19 10.19 9.13
C GLU A 148 -5.10 9.03 8.71
N LEU A 149 -6.25 8.93 9.38
CA LEU A 149 -7.40 8.09 9.02
C LEU A 149 -7.52 7.94 7.49
N PHE A 150 -7.95 6.77 7.01
CA PHE A 150 -8.10 6.41 5.59
C PHE A 150 -8.32 7.59 4.62
N GLN A 151 -7.47 7.66 3.59
CA GLN A 151 -7.42 8.75 2.63
C GLN A 151 -7.52 8.25 1.19
N ILE A 152 -8.14 9.09 0.36
CA ILE A 152 -8.13 8.96 -1.09
C ILE A 152 -7.52 10.24 -1.66
N LYS A 153 -6.40 10.13 -2.36
CA LYS A 153 -5.70 11.27 -2.95
C LYS A 153 -5.56 11.08 -4.45
N GLN A 154 -6.00 12.05 -5.24
CA GLN A 154 -5.68 12.06 -6.66
C GLN A 154 -4.17 12.20 -6.87
N ILE A 155 -3.60 11.34 -7.72
CA ILE A 155 -2.20 11.41 -8.13
C ILE A 155 -2.15 11.59 -9.65
N GLN A 156 -1.16 12.35 -10.13
CA GLN A 156 -0.96 12.58 -11.55
C GLN A 156 0.22 11.73 -12.03
N ASN A 157 0.06 11.08 -13.19
CA ASN A 157 1.13 10.38 -13.92
C ASN A 157 2.01 9.49 -13.04
N CYS A 158 1.39 8.54 -12.33
CA CYS A 158 2.15 7.51 -11.63
C CYS A 158 2.30 6.30 -12.56
N ASN A 159 3.55 5.96 -12.90
CA ASN A 159 3.90 4.71 -13.56
C ASN A 159 5.00 4.05 -12.73
N LEU A 160 4.61 3.05 -11.92
CA LEU A 160 5.54 2.40 -11.00
C LEU A 160 6.72 1.72 -11.69
N ASN A 161 6.66 1.45 -13.00
CA ASN A 161 7.80 0.93 -13.75
C ASN A 161 8.93 1.96 -13.90
N TYR A 162 8.63 3.26 -13.81
CA TYR A 162 9.62 4.34 -13.81
C TYR A 162 9.99 4.74 -12.37
N TYR A 163 10.67 3.83 -11.68
CA TYR A 163 11.12 4.02 -10.31
C TYR A 163 12.63 4.28 -10.22
N HIS A 164 13.06 4.80 -9.07
CA HIS A 164 14.47 4.82 -8.68
C HIS A 164 14.74 3.71 -7.69
N VAL A 165 15.95 3.17 -7.69
CA VAL A 165 16.38 2.21 -6.68
C VAL A 165 16.89 2.96 -5.46
N PHE A 166 16.26 2.72 -4.30
CA PHE A 166 16.79 3.11 -3.00
C PHE A 166 17.66 1.97 -2.46
N ASN A 167 18.92 2.28 -2.16
CA ASN A 167 19.91 1.30 -1.71
C ASN A 167 20.10 1.42 -0.20
N ILE A 168 20.00 0.28 0.50
CA ILE A 168 20.38 0.13 1.90
C ILE A 168 21.21 -1.13 2.01
N GLU A 169 22.53 -1.00 2.17
CA GLU A 169 23.45 -2.15 2.20
C GLU A 169 23.28 -3.04 0.96
N SER A 170 22.88 -4.31 1.14
CA SER A 170 22.62 -5.26 0.05
C SER A 170 21.19 -5.20 -0.50
N LEU A 171 20.31 -4.40 0.10
CA LEU A 171 18.91 -4.28 -0.30
C LEU A 171 18.73 -3.17 -1.33
N GLN A 172 18.05 -3.52 -2.42
CA GLN A 172 17.61 -2.61 -3.46
C GLN A 172 16.09 -2.54 -3.44
N ILE A 173 15.52 -1.35 -3.21
CA ILE A 173 14.07 -1.18 -3.09
C ILE A 173 13.57 -0.18 -4.13
N PRO A 174 12.50 -0.49 -4.87
CA PRO A 174 11.88 0.48 -5.76
C PRO A 174 11.27 1.66 -4.97
N ILE A 175 11.57 2.88 -5.41
CA ILE A 175 10.94 4.13 -4.94
C ILE A 175 10.56 5.04 -6.12
N HIS A 176 9.27 5.24 -6.33
CA HIS A 176 8.76 6.19 -7.31
C HIS A 176 8.84 7.63 -6.76
N SER A 177 9.15 8.60 -7.63
CA SER A 177 9.45 10.00 -7.25
C SER A 177 8.34 10.68 -6.43
N ILE A 178 7.08 10.41 -6.76
CA ILE A 178 5.89 10.91 -6.06
C ILE A 178 5.87 10.53 -4.56
N PHE A 179 6.54 9.44 -4.18
CA PHE A 179 6.60 8.93 -2.81
C PHE A 179 7.95 9.17 -2.12
N LYS A 180 8.86 9.94 -2.74
CA LYS A 180 10.07 10.42 -2.06
C LYS A 180 9.74 11.56 -1.07
#